data_AF-A0AAW0NGW0-F1
#
_entry.id   AF-A0AAW0NGW0-F1
#
_cell.length_a   1.000
_cell.length_b   1.000
_cell.length_c   1.000
_cell.angle_alpha   90.00
_cell.angle_beta   90.00
_cell.angle_gamma   90.00
#
_symmetry.space_group_name_H-M   'P 1'
#
loop_
_entity.id
_entity.type
_entity.pdbx_description
1 polymer ?
#
loop_
_entity_poly.entity_id
_entity_poly.type
_entity_poly.pdbx_seq_one_letter_code
_entity_poly.pdbx_strand_id
1 'polypeptide(L)'
;MRSYTKTETPLLPRYAPPTLLLLFGTLCTRTHGYFSEEKYPEESKMQPPTVVIAIIARNAAHSLPYYLGALERLNYPKNASQYGAAATDHNSDNTTAVLKEWLTVMQQYYHYVEWRPMDQPTSYAGELGPKHWPNTRYEYVMKLKQAALNFARKHWADTYW
;
A
#
# COMPACT_ATOMS: atom_id res chain seq x y z
N MET A 1 22.22 81.54 32.62
CA MET A 1 23.53 82.23 32.65
C MET A 1 24.26 81.82 31.38
N ARG A 2 24.72 82.80 30.57
CA ARG A 2 25.33 82.62 29.23
C ARG A 2 24.38 81.99 28.17
N SER A 3 24.27 82.41 26.91
CA SER A 3 24.53 83.65 26.15
C SER A 3 24.62 83.21 24.69
N TYR A 4 23.83 83.81 23.79
CA TYR A 4 24.21 84.22 22.41
C TYR A 4 24.73 83.14 21.41
N THR A 5 24.60 83.25 20.09
CA THR A 5 24.18 84.33 19.14
C THR A 5 23.61 83.60 17.88
N LYS A 6 22.61 84.11 17.13
CA LYS A 6 22.74 85.02 15.95
C LYS A 6 23.73 84.43 14.91
N THR A 7 23.40 84.11 13.66
CA THR A 7 22.88 84.89 12.49
C THR A 7 22.59 83.88 11.35
N GLU A 8 21.97 84.14 10.18
CA GLU A 8 21.40 85.31 9.49
C GLU A 8 20.40 84.84 8.39
N THR A 9 19.33 85.59 8.16
CA THR A 9 18.61 85.67 6.87
C THR A 9 19.31 86.73 5.99
N PRO A 10 19.26 86.71 4.63
CA PRO A 10 18.03 86.86 3.81
C PRO A 10 18.07 86.06 2.48
N LEU A 11 17.25 86.19 1.41
CA LEU A 11 16.18 87.12 0.98
C LEU A 11 14.96 86.34 0.40
N LEU A 12 13.89 87.08 0.06
CA LEU A 12 12.78 86.70 -0.85
C LEU A 12 12.76 87.70 -2.04
N PRO A 13 11.76 87.72 -2.96
CA PRO A 13 10.94 86.65 -3.58
C PRO A 13 10.96 86.73 -5.13
N ARG A 14 10.34 85.76 -5.84
CA ARG A 14 9.55 86.06 -7.07
C ARG A 14 8.27 85.21 -7.13
N TYR A 15 7.24 85.76 -7.78
CA TYR A 15 5.85 85.32 -7.73
C TYR A 15 5.55 84.03 -8.54
N ALA A 16 4.45 83.39 -8.15
CA ALA A 16 3.80 82.21 -8.78
C ALA A 16 3.15 82.58 -10.17
N PRO A 17 2.40 81.71 -10.92
CA PRO A 17 1.37 80.77 -10.43
C PRO A 17 1.28 79.44 -11.29
N PRO A 18 0.13 78.75 -11.52
CA PRO A 18 -0.04 77.42 -10.92
C PRO A 18 -0.56 76.32 -11.89
N THR A 19 0.26 75.32 -12.22
CA THR A 19 -0.26 74.09 -12.85
C THR A 19 -0.80 73.12 -11.80
N LEU A 20 -1.99 73.45 -11.32
CA LEU A 20 -2.92 72.56 -10.63
C LEU A 20 -3.14 71.28 -11.46
N LEU A 21 -3.32 70.13 -10.79
CA LEU A 21 -3.87 68.89 -11.34
C LEU A 21 -3.16 68.30 -12.57
N LEU A 22 -2.22 67.35 -12.36
CA LEU A 22 -2.05 66.13 -13.18
C LEU A 22 -0.93 65.23 -12.63
N LEU A 23 -1.17 64.55 -11.50
CA LEU A 23 -0.33 63.43 -11.03
C LEU A 23 -1.03 62.49 -10.03
N PHE A 24 -2.37 62.38 -10.12
CA PHE A 24 -3.17 61.41 -9.35
C PHE A 24 -3.47 60.13 -10.15
N GLY A 25 -2.50 59.65 -10.93
CA GLY A 25 -2.71 58.59 -11.91
C GLY A 25 -1.45 57.78 -12.22
N THR A 26 -0.95 57.03 -11.22
CA THR A 26 -0.16 55.77 -11.40
C THR A 26 0.22 55.16 -10.05
N LEU A 27 -0.79 54.74 -9.26
CA LEU A 27 -0.56 53.75 -8.19
C LEU A 27 -1.50 52.55 -8.27
N CYS A 28 -1.81 52.14 -9.51
CA CYS A 28 -2.13 50.73 -9.77
C CYS A 28 -0.80 49.96 -9.81
N THR A 29 -0.20 49.71 -8.65
CA THR A 29 0.79 48.66 -8.52
C THR A 29 0.11 47.36 -8.96
N ARG A 30 0.53 46.82 -10.11
CA ARG A 30 0.13 45.48 -10.51
C ARG A 30 0.72 44.53 -9.48
N THR A 31 -0.10 44.11 -8.51
CA THR A 31 0.14 42.90 -7.73
C THR A 31 0.11 41.73 -8.70
N HIS A 32 1.24 41.44 -9.35
CA HIS A 32 1.52 40.08 -9.78
C HIS A 32 1.51 39.26 -8.50
N GLY A 33 0.37 38.62 -8.23
CA GLY A 33 0.31 37.54 -7.26
C GLY A 33 1.31 36.50 -7.73
N TYR A 34 2.48 36.48 -7.10
CA TYR A 34 3.46 35.43 -7.29
C TYR A 34 2.86 34.17 -6.66
N PHE A 35 2.04 33.48 -7.46
CA PHE A 35 1.64 32.13 -7.17
C PHE A 35 2.95 31.35 -7.12
N SER A 36 3.35 30.93 -5.91
CA SER A 36 4.50 30.03 -5.79
C SER A 36 4.14 28.80 -6.60
N GLU A 37 4.88 28.60 -7.69
CA GLU A 37 4.69 27.44 -8.56
C GLU A 37 4.81 26.21 -7.67
N GLU A 38 3.67 25.55 -7.48
CA GLU A 38 3.51 24.48 -6.51
C GLU A 38 4.40 23.34 -7.01
N LYS A 39 5.61 23.23 -6.46
CA LYS A 39 6.55 22.16 -6.78
C LYS A 39 5.97 20.87 -6.26
N TYR A 40 5.11 20.27 -7.06
CA TYR A 40 4.71 18.88 -6.90
C TYR A 40 6.00 18.06 -6.73
N PRO A 41 6.16 17.33 -5.62
CA PRO A 41 7.25 16.37 -5.54
C PRO A 41 7.09 15.40 -6.70
N GLU A 42 8.18 15.11 -7.41
CA GLU A 42 8.23 14.11 -8.48
C GLU A 42 7.48 12.85 -8.03
N GLU A 43 6.46 12.45 -8.80
CA GLU A 43 5.57 11.35 -8.41
C GLU A 43 6.40 10.08 -8.20
N SER A 44 6.36 9.53 -6.98
CA SER A 44 7.12 8.34 -6.65
C SER A 44 6.70 7.19 -7.58
N LYS A 45 7.66 6.57 -8.28
CA LYS A 45 7.38 5.44 -9.19
C LYS A 45 6.47 4.42 -8.52
N MET A 46 5.27 4.22 -9.09
CA MET A 46 4.28 3.26 -8.60
C MET A 46 4.95 1.91 -8.34
N GLN A 47 4.96 1.50 -7.07
CA GLN A 47 5.34 0.15 -6.70
C GLN A 47 4.16 -0.79 -6.95
N PRO A 48 4.39 -2.02 -7.42
CA PRO A 48 3.33 -3.01 -7.53
C PRO A 48 2.79 -3.36 -6.14
N PRO A 49 1.46 -3.35 -5.91
CA PRO A 49 0.87 -3.57 -4.59
C PRO A 49 1.27 -4.92 -3.99
N THR A 50 1.25 -5.00 -2.67
CA THR A 50 1.53 -6.25 -1.96
C THR A 50 0.32 -7.18 -2.00
N VAL A 51 0.55 -8.38 -2.51
CA VAL A 51 -0.44 -9.44 -2.73
C VAL A 51 -0.11 -10.64 -1.84
N VAL A 52 -1.09 -11.11 -1.08
CA VAL A 52 -1.01 -12.37 -0.35
C VAL A 52 -1.97 -13.37 -0.97
N ILE A 53 -1.46 -14.57 -1.27
CA ILE A 53 -2.22 -15.68 -1.84
C ILE A 53 -2.39 -16.76 -0.76
N ALA A 54 -3.64 -17.07 -0.40
CA ALA A 54 -3.98 -18.02 0.66
C ALA A 54 -4.51 -19.36 0.10
N ILE A 55 -3.65 -20.37 0.05
CA ILE A 55 -4.02 -21.71 -0.43
C ILE A 55 -4.41 -22.59 0.76
N ILE A 56 -5.70 -22.96 0.86
CA ILE A 56 -6.20 -23.93 1.84
C ILE A 56 -6.71 -25.16 1.06
N ALA A 57 -6.05 -26.31 1.22
CA ALA A 57 -6.38 -27.52 0.48
C ALA A 57 -6.76 -28.70 1.39
N ARG A 58 -7.86 -29.38 1.04
CA ARG A 58 -8.27 -30.69 1.60
C ARG A 58 -8.68 -31.64 0.48
N ASN A 59 -8.10 -32.84 0.44
CA ASN A 59 -8.45 -33.93 -0.48
C ASN A 59 -8.55 -33.50 -1.96
N ALA A 60 -7.57 -32.72 -2.41
CA ALA A 60 -7.54 -32.04 -3.70
C ALA A 60 -6.40 -32.49 -4.63
N ALA A 61 -5.67 -33.57 -4.32
CA ALA A 61 -4.42 -33.94 -5.00
C ALA A 61 -4.54 -34.10 -6.52
N HIS A 62 -5.73 -34.48 -7.00
CA HIS A 62 -6.05 -34.68 -8.42
C HIS A 62 -6.30 -33.37 -9.19
N SER A 63 -6.82 -32.32 -8.54
CA SER A 63 -7.20 -31.05 -9.17
C SER A 63 -6.19 -29.93 -8.88
N LEU A 64 -5.45 -30.06 -7.78
CA LEU A 64 -4.46 -29.11 -7.31
C LEU A 64 -3.38 -28.76 -8.36
N PRO A 65 -2.77 -29.71 -9.12
CA PRO A 65 -1.76 -29.35 -10.12
C PRO A 65 -2.27 -28.38 -11.20
N TYR A 66 -3.53 -28.48 -11.59
CA TYR A 66 -4.15 -27.56 -12.55
C TYR A 66 -4.31 -26.14 -11.99
N TYR A 67 -4.66 -26.04 -10.69
CA TYR A 67 -4.78 -24.77 -9.99
C TYR A 67 -3.41 -24.11 -9.76
N LEU A 68 -2.42 -24.88 -9.31
CA LEU A 68 -1.06 -24.42 -9.08
C LEU A 68 -0.40 -23.94 -10.39
N GLY A 69 -0.58 -24.67 -11.49
CA GLY A 69 -0.14 -24.24 -12.82
C GLY A 69 -0.82 -22.95 -13.30
N ALA A 70 -2.03 -22.62 -12.81
CA ALA A 70 -2.66 -21.32 -13.09
C ALA A 70 -2.00 -20.18 -12.31
N LEU A 71 -1.60 -20.41 -11.05
CA LEU A 71 -0.82 -19.45 -10.25
C LEU A 71 0.59 -19.22 -10.82
N GLU A 72 1.22 -20.25 -11.38
CA GLU A 72 2.50 -20.12 -12.09
C GLU A 72 2.39 -19.14 -13.26
N ARG A 73 1.35 -19.30 -14.10
CA ARG A 73 1.06 -18.46 -15.26
C ARG A 73 0.53 -17.06 -14.92
N LEU A 74 0.34 -16.71 -13.64
CA LEU A 74 -0.10 -15.38 -13.24
C LEU A 74 0.95 -14.33 -13.64
N ASN A 75 0.59 -13.44 -14.56
CA ASN A 75 1.42 -12.35 -15.05
C ASN A 75 1.47 -11.18 -14.05
N TYR A 76 1.93 -11.47 -12.84
CA TYR A 76 2.15 -10.50 -11.77
C TYR A 76 3.65 -10.51 -11.39
N PRO A 77 4.29 -9.36 -11.11
CA PRO A 77 5.70 -9.33 -10.70
C PRO A 77 5.92 -10.19 -9.45
N LYS A 78 6.69 -11.27 -9.60
CA LYS A 78 7.00 -12.24 -8.53
C LYS A 78 8.06 -11.71 -7.54
N ASN A 79 8.76 -10.65 -7.95
CA ASN A 79 10.10 -10.30 -7.47
C ASN A 79 10.15 -9.53 -6.14
N ALA A 80 9.03 -8.96 -5.66
CA ALA A 80 9.03 -8.04 -4.51
C ALA A 80 7.76 -8.10 -3.65
N SER A 81 6.59 -8.27 -4.28
CA SER A 81 5.30 -7.97 -3.63
C SER A 81 4.39 -9.19 -3.45
N GLN A 82 4.86 -10.43 -3.69
CA GLN A 82 4.04 -11.64 -3.55
C GLN A 82 4.44 -12.49 -2.33
N TYR A 83 3.46 -12.75 -1.48
CA TYR A 83 3.56 -13.58 -0.27
C TYR A 83 2.63 -14.79 -0.39
N GLY A 84 3.15 -15.99 -0.12
CA GLY A 84 2.35 -17.22 -0.10
C GLY A 84 1.98 -17.63 1.32
N ALA A 85 0.72 -17.97 1.56
CA ALA A 85 0.29 -18.66 2.78
C ALA A 85 -0.40 -19.97 2.39
N ALA A 86 0.24 -21.11 2.66
CA ALA A 86 -0.27 -22.43 2.32
C ALA A 86 -0.56 -23.26 3.57
N ALA A 87 -1.80 -23.71 3.68
CA ALA A 87 -2.26 -24.57 4.77
C ALA A 87 -2.95 -25.82 4.21
N THR A 88 -2.75 -26.94 4.88
CA THR A 88 -3.49 -28.18 4.62
C THR A 88 -4.45 -28.49 5.75
N ASP A 89 -5.54 -29.16 5.43
CA ASP A 89 -6.60 -29.50 6.37
C ASP A 89 -6.98 -30.99 6.23
N HIS A 90 -6.64 -31.81 7.23
CA HIS A 90 -7.12 -33.18 7.43
C HIS A 90 -7.22 -34.00 6.12
N ASN A 91 -6.06 -34.22 5.48
CA ASN A 91 -5.96 -34.95 4.23
C ASN A 91 -5.97 -36.47 4.44
N SER A 92 -6.70 -37.19 3.58
CA SER A 92 -6.60 -38.65 3.41
C SER A 92 -5.92 -39.02 2.09
N ASP A 93 -5.67 -38.06 1.20
CA ASP A 93 -4.98 -38.23 -0.07
C ASP A 93 -3.58 -37.58 -0.03
N ASN A 94 -2.90 -37.59 -1.18
CA ASN A 94 -1.54 -37.08 -1.29
C ASN A 94 -1.43 -35.53 -1.39
N THR A 95 -2.48 -34.77 -1.01
CA THR A 95 -2.53 -33.30 -1.17
C THR A 95 -1.36 -32.62 -0.47
N THR A 96 -0.97 -33.06 0.74
CA THR A 96 0.15 -32.45 1.47
C THR A 96 1.46 -32.60 0.71
N ALA A 97 1.75 -33.77 0.12
CA ALA A 97 2.99 -33.98 -0.62
C ALA A 97 3.06 -33.13 -1.90
N VAL A 98 1.97 -33.08 -2.67
CA VAL A 98 1.88 -32.27 -3.90
C VAL A 98 2.07 -30.77 -3.59
N LEU A 99 1.44 -30.26 -2.53
CA LEU A 99 1.69 -28.88 -2.08
C LEU A 99 3.14 -28.68 -1.64
N LYS A 100 3.70 -29.60 -0.84
CA LYS A 100 5.07 -29.48 -0.32
C LYS A 100 6.12 -29.47 -1.44
N GLU A 101 5.97 -30.33 -2.44
CA GLU A 101 6.82 -30.37 -3.62
C GLU A 101 6.76 -29.05 -4.39
N TRP A 102 5.55 -28.58 -4.70
CA TRP A 102 5.35 -27.30 -5.39
C TRP A 102 5.92 -26.11 -4.61
N LEU A 103 5.67 -26.01 -3.31
CA LEU A 103 6.22 -24.94 -2.46
C LEU A 103 7.75 -24.99 -2.41
N THR A 104 8.37 -26.18 -2.47
CA THR A 104 9.83 -26.33 -2.49
C THR A 104 10.44 -25.76 -3.77
N VAL A 105 9.74 -25.85 -4.91
CA VAL A 105 10.14 -25.18 -6.16
C VAL A 105 9.82 -23.68 -6.10
N MET A 106 8.64 -23.32 -5.59
CA MET A 106 8.09 -21.96 -5.71
C MET A 106 8.58 -20.97 -4.66
N GLN A 107 9.17 -21.42 -3.54
CA GLN A 107 9.77 -20.54 -2.52
C GLN A 107 10.81 -19.55 -3.08
N GLN A 108 11.44 -19.85 -4.22
CA GLN A 108 12.39 -18.93 -4.88
C GLN A 108 11.71 -17.75 -5.59
N TYR A 109 10.42 -17.86 -5.90
CA TYR A 109 9.63 -16.85 -6.63
C TYR A 109 8.68 -16.06 -5.73
N TYR A 110 8.58 -16.41 -4.44
CA TYR A 110 7.78 -15.69 -3.46
C TYR A 110 8.70 -15.06 -2.42
N HIS A 111 8.40 -13.84 -1.97
CA HIS A 111 9.25 -13.16 -0.99
C HIS A 111 9.25 -13.87 0.37
N TYR A 112 8.12 -14.48 0.73
CA TYR A 112 7.99 -15.34 1.90
C TYR A 112 6.85 -16.34 1.70
N VAL A 113 7.02 -17.54 2.24
CA VAL A 113 6.03 -18.63 2.22
C VAL A 113 5.74 -19.08 3.65
N GLU A 114 4.51 -18.94 4.13
CA GLU A 114 4.05 -19.61 5.34
C GLU A 114 3.54 -21.01 5.00
N TRP A 115 4.13 -22.06 5.59
CA TRP A 115 3.68 -23.44 5.43
C TRP A 115 3.10 -24.00 6.74
N ARG A 116 1.85 -24.48 6.68
CA ARG A 116 1.17 -25.10 7.82
C ARG A 116 0.63 -26.49 7.44
N PRO A 117 1.42 -27.56 7.65
CA PRO A 117 0.98 -28.93 7.43
C PRO A 117 0.02 -29.38 8.55
N MET A 118 -1.03 -30.13 8.19
CA MET A 118 -1.89 -30.85 9.12
C MET A 118 -2.14 -32.27 8.60
N ASP A 119 -1.19 -33.16 8.87
CA ASP A 119 -1.21 -34.54 8.37
C ASP A 119 -2.03 -35.50 9.26
N GLN A 120 -2.28 -35.14 10.52
CA GLN A 120 -3.08 -35.93 11.46
C GLN A 120 -3.93 -35.03 12.37
N PRO A 121 -5.21 -35.37 12.64
CA PRO A 121 -5.92 -36.54 12.10
C PRO A 121 -6.31 -36.36 10.62
N THR A 122 -6.56 -37.46 9.90
CA THR A 122 -6.96 -37.45 8.48
C THR A 122 -8.45 -37.13 8.26
N SER A 123 -9.25 -37.15 9.33
CA SER A 123 -10.71 -36.93 9.30
C SER A 123 -11.19 -36.29 10.58
N TYR A 124 -12.34 -35.61 10.51
CA TYR A 124 -12.98 -35.02 11.69
C TYR A 124 -13.74 -36.07 12.51
N ALA A 125 -13.79 -35.91 13.83
CA ALA A 125 -14.61 -36.75 14.69
C ALA A 125 -16.11 -36.61 14.30
N GLY A 126 -16.78 -37.75 14.04
CA GLY A 126 -18.16 -37.77 13.54
C GLY A 126 -18.31 -37.44 12.04
N GLU A 127 -17.23 -37.45 11.25
CA GLU A 127 -17.31 -37.28 9.81
C GLU A 127 -17.91 -38.51 9.13
N LEU A 128 -19.16 -38.41 8.63
CA LEU A 128 -19.87 -39.50 7.94
C LEU A 128 -19.31 -39.84 6.55
N GLY A 129 -18.41 -39.01 6.01
CA GLY A 129 -17.75 -39.22 4.73
C GLY A 129 -17.18 -37.92 4.14
N PRO A 130 -16.42 -37.97 3.03
CA PRO A 130 -15.59 -36.83 2.56
C PRO A 130 -16.38 -35.55 2.20
N LYS A 131 -17.66 -35.70 1.84
CA LYS A 131 -18.58 -34.58 1.54
C LYS A 131 -19.32 -34.05 2.77
N HIS A 132 -19.16 -34.67 3.93
CA HIS A 132 -19.73 -34.17 5.19
C HIS A 132 -18.90 -32.99 5.70
N TRP A 133 -19.59 -32.00 6.27
CA TRP A 133 -18.96 -30.83 6.87
C TRP A 133 -19.47 -30.69 8.32
N PRO A 134 -18.79 -31.29 9.30
CA PRO A 134 -19.12 -31.08 10.71
C PRO A 134 -18.74 -29.65 11.14
N ASN A 135 -19.38 -29.13 12.19
CA ASN A 135 -19.12 -27.77 12.72
C ASN A 135 -17.64 -27.54 13.04
N THR A 136 -16.95 -28.55 13.56
CA THR A 136 -15.50 -28.55 13.84
C THR A 136 -14.65 -28.24 12.61
N ARG A 137 -15.05 -28.71 11.41
CA ARG A 137 -14.41 -28.39 10.14
C ARG A 137 -14.64 -26.94 9.73
N TYR A 138 -15.86 -26.43 9.87
CA TYR A 138 -16.14 -25.03 9.59
C TYR A 138 -15.31 -24.10 10.49
N GLU A 139 -15.26 -24.37 11.80
CA GLU A 139 -14.42 -23.62 12.74
C GLU A 139 -12.94 -23.66 12.39
N TYR A 140 -12.42 -24.82 11.99
CA TYR A 140 -11.00 -24.95 11.62
C TYR A 140 -10.67 -24.17 10.34
N VAL A 141 -11.50 -24.27 9.30
CA VAL A 141 -11.33 -23.47 8.07
C VAL A 141 -11.46 -21.96 8.37
N MET A 142 -12.35 -21.55 9.27
CA MET A 142 -12.42 -20.16 9.74
C MET A 142 -11.12 -19.71 10.43
N LYS A 143 -10.55 -20.55 11.30
CA LYS A 143 -9.26 -20.29 11.97
C LYS A 143 -8.10 -20.17 10.95
N LEU A 144 -8.05 -21.03 9.93
CA LEU A 144 -7.08 -20.94 8.85
C LEU A 144 -7.22 -19.64 8.03
N LYS A 145 -8.44 -19.30 7.59
CA LYS A 145 -8.71 -18.05 6.87
C LYS A 145 -8.37 -16.82 7.71
N GLN A 146 -8.72 -16.81 9.00
CA GLN A 146 -8.39 -15.70 9.89
C GLN A 146 -6.88 -15.56 10.11
N ALA A 147 -6.15 -16.68 10.15
CA ALA A 147 -4.70 -16.65 10.24
C ALA A 147 -4.04 -16.13 8.96
N ALA A 148 -4.51 -16.56 7.78
CA ALA A 148 -4.03 -16.04 6.50
C ALA A 148 -4.30 -14.53 6.34
N LEU A 149 -5.47 -14.05 6.79
CA LEU A 149 -5.79 -12.63 6.83
C LEU A 149 -4.90 -11.85 7.82
N ASN A 150 -4.61 -12.42 8.99
CA ASN A 150 -3.70 -11.80 9.96
C ASN A 150 -2.25 -11.76 9.46
N PHE A 151 -1.82 -12.81 8.76
CA PHE A 151 -0.54 -12.84 8.04
C PHE A 151 -0.50 -11.74 6.99
N ALA A 152 -1.55 -11.59 6.17
CA ALA A 152 -1.60 -10.52 5.16
C ALA A 152 -1.53 -9.11 5.74
N ARG A 153 -2.25 -8.84 6.84
CA ARG A 153 -2.14 -7.58 7.59
C ARG A 153 -0.73 -7.34 8.13
N LYS A 154 -0.08 -8.36 8.69
CA LYS A 154 1.29 -8.27 9.21
C LYS A 154 2.31 -7.91 8.11
N HIS A 155 2.06 -8.35 6.88
CA HIS A 155 2.88 -8.06 5.71
C HIS A 155 2.38 -6.86 4.88
N TRP A 156 1.46 -6.05 5.41
CA TRP A 156 0.97 -4.82 4.80
C TRP A 156 0.44 -5.03 3.37
N ALA A 157 -0.24 -6.15 3.14
CA ALA A 157 -0.79 -6.49 1.83
C ALA A 157 -1.97 -5.59 1.47
N ASP A 158 -1.85 -4.88 0.35
CA ASP A 158 -2.92 -4.08 -0.25
C ASP A 158 -4.08 -4.96 -0.73
N THR A 159 -3.78 -6.21 -1.14
CA THR A 159 -4.81 -7.18 -1.57
C THR A 159 -4.56 -8.59 -1.02
N TYR A 160 -5.67 -9.29 -0.75
CA TYR A 160 -5.71 -10.66 -0.23
C TYR A 160 -6.60 -11.51 -1.13
N TRP A 161 -6.09 -12.65 -1.59
CA TRP A 161 -6.75 -13.57 -2.53
C TRP A 161 -6.75 -15.01 -1.98
#